data_AF-A0AAW0ZH40-F1
#
_entry.id   AF-A0AAW0ZH40-F1
#
_cell.length_a   1.000
_cell.length_b   1.000
_cell.length_c   1.000
_cell.angle_alpha   90.00
_cell.angle_beta   90.00
_cell.angle_gamma   90.00
#
_symmetry.space_group_name_H-M   'P 1'
#
loop_
_entity.id
_entity.type
_entity.pdbx_description
1 polymer ?
#
loop_
_entity_poly.entity_id
_entity_poly.type
_entity_poly.pdbx_seq_one_letter_code
_entity_poly.pdbx_strand_id
1 'polypeptide(L)'
;MLLRKRIPSTLRGIKDARWSIKDKLEQYRGILKLYAREKKIRLQDAAKLKKKISWQLNIYERDIKNYRQIVNEITKATPKGRVYSLLQSRKNLRLKYHGRETERVYDSIYEENHRKRCQLDKLRCEKKRKMKRCFELQIEHAELCNIYEEEKDEPWTLDRAQQRLVSRYQKSVARQSAAKAINLTYTRILEILREDAVHRETLLDSLKRDRTSQCKVILRTTIMGQLATEETNDVELKYKRIAQNVWSNMKERERMLAFAREQVEDLWSFAQSLVRTESEAILTAQVVRAGITSNEALEKQIRSLEEIFGRIKDSLLVHSYRELLLRLEEQMKQRTRLLEQFNRNVKERDSLLSKKNEALSTLSNFEHSLVASVEEYNADKNILLEQIAMQRKHELERKNLKKERGELLMDVRAALQNMVAMLVCVKRGNRIAAKKPTEESEKQFDVPVIEKMEVEGLALLSTVSRKVGALFGMSNFEFDKDREEKAKDLYQTYVSNYRSTIKFKDAEVEPTGLIVEHEAIDPSVPTRAEIKLKSKQAVEAYLRLE
;
A
#
# COMPACT_ATOMS: atom_id res chain seq x y z
N MET A 1 -65.28 54.89 -3.48
CA MET A 1 -64.68 54.87 -2.13
C MET A 1 -63.79 53.64 -2.00
N LEU A 2 -62.67 53.81 -1.32
CA LEU A 2 -61.69 52.80 -0.86
C LEU A 2 -60.53 52.42 -1.79
N LEU A 3 -59.44 53.15 -1.51
CA LEU A 3 -58.05 52.69 -1.37
C LEU A 3 -57.21 52.56 -2.65
N ARG A 4 -56.80 53.74 -3.14
CA ARG A 4 -55.46 53.95 -3.72
C ARG A 4 -54.40 53.41 -2.75
N LYS A 5 -53.93 52.19 -2.98
CA LYS A 5 -52.65 51.73 -2.42
C LYS A 5 -51.54 52.52 -3.12
N ARG A 6 -50.91 53.44 -2.38
CA ARG A 6 -49.64 54.05 -2.77
C ARG A 6 -48.64 52.93 -3.00
N ILE A 7 -48.19 52.78 -4.24
CA ILE A 7 -47.01 51.99 -4.58
C ILE A 7 -45.83 52.69 -3.89
N PRO A 8 -45.03 51.99 -3.06
CA PRO A 8 -43.85 52.59 -2.45
C PRO A 8 -42.87 52.96 -3.56
N SER A 9 -42.50 54.25 -3.61
CA SER A 9 -41.49 54.81 -4.50
C SER A 9 -40.07 54.43 -4.03
N THR A 10 -39.80 53.14 -3.93
CA THR A 10 -38.48 52.58 -3.59
C THR A 10 -38.12 51.43 -4.54
N LEU A 11 -38.27 51.67 -5.85
CA LEU A 11 -37.46 50.98 -6.86
C LEU A 11 -36.28 51.90 -7.19
N ARG A 12 -35.41 52.11 -6.20
CA ARG A 12 -34.05 52.58 -6.49
C ARG A 12 -33.37 51.40 -7.17
N GLY A 13 -33.37 51.43 -8.50
CA GLY A 13 -32.91 50.34 -9.33
C GLY A 13 -31.50 49.92 -8.92
N ILE A 14 -31.35 48.62 -8.64
CA ILE A 14 -30.09 47.94 -8.85
C ILE A 14 -29.83 48.07 -10.36
N LYS A 15 -29.11 49.15 -10.74
CA LYS A 15 -28.55 49.28 -12.07
C LYS A 15 -27.38 48.31 -12.13
N ASP A 16 -27.70 47.06 -12.39
CA ASP A 16 -26.68 46.12 -12.85
C ASP A 16 -26.17 46.66 -14.20
N ALA A 17 -24.93 47.12 -14.23
CA ALA A 17 -24.33 47.82 -15.38
C ALA A 17 -24.24 46.96 -16.65
N ARG A 18 -24.53 45.66 -16.52
CA ARG A 18 -24.47 44.68 -17.60
C ARG A 18 -25.73 44.64 -18.48
N TRP A 19 -26.85 45.23 -18.06
CA TRP A 19 -28.13 45.11 -18.78
C TRP A 19 -28.65 46.48 -19.21
N SER A 20 -28.55 46.77 -20.51
CA SER A 20 -29.04 48.02 -21.07
C SER A 20 -30.58 48.04 -21.11
N ILE A 21 -31.17 49.23 -21.03
CA ILE A 21 -32.62 49.42 -21.23
C ILE A 21 -33.04 48.90 -22.62
N LYS A 22 -32.13 48.95 -23.60
CA LYS A 22 -32.33 48.36 -24.94
C LYS A 22 -32.48 46.84 -24.88
N ASP A 23 -31.64 46.15 -24.10
CA ASP A 23 -31.68 44.68 -23.98
C ASP A 23 -32.97 44.24 -23.29
N LYS A 24 -33.42 44.97 -22.26
CA LYS A 24 -34.72 44.71 -21.62
C LYS A 24 -35.87 44.89 -22.61
N LEU A 25 -35.85 45.95 -23.41
CA LEU A 25 -36.86 46.17 -24.45
C LEU A 25 -36.83 45.09 -25.53
N GLU A 26 -35.65 44.58 -25.88
CA GLU A 26 -35.50 43.49 -26.85
C GLU A 26 -36.00 42.16 -26.30
N GLN A 27 -35.74 41.85 -25.03
CA GLN A 27 -36.33 40.71 -24.33
C GLN A 27 -37.86 40.82 -24.25
N TYR A 28 -38.41 41.99 -23.90
CA TYR A 28 -39.86 42.21 -23.91
C TYR A 28 -40.47 42.05 -25.31
N ARG A 29 -39.79 42.53 -26.36
CA ARG A 29 -40.20 42.29 -27.75
C ARG A 29 -40.13 40.80 -28.11
N GLY A 30 -39.13 40.08 -27.63
CA GLY A 30 -39.01 38.62 -27.76
C GLY A 30 -40.18 37.89 -27.11
N ILE A 31 -40.53 38.25 -25.87
CA ILE A 31 -41.68 37.70 -25.14
C ILE A 31 -42.98 38.00 -25.88
N LEU A 32 -43.18 39.22 -26.38
CA LEU A 32 -44.37 39.58 -27.18
C LEU A 32 -44.46 38.77 -28.49
N LYS A 33 -43.34 38.52 -29.16
CA LYS A 33 -43.30 37.65 -30.36
C LYS A 33 -43.65 36.20 -30.02
N LEU A 34 -43.13 35.68 -28.90
CA LEU A 34 -43.46 34.34 -28.41
C LEU A 34 -44.96 34.23 -28.07
N TYR A 35 -45.51 35.21 -27.35
CA TYR A 35 -46.94 35.26 -27.03
C TYR A 35 -47.82 35.34 -28.29
N ALA A 36 -47.43 36.15 -29.28
CA ALA A 36 -48.11 36.22 -30.56
C ALA A 36 -48.07 34.88 -31.33
N ARG A 37 -46.93 34.18 -31.29
CA ARG A 37 -46.78 32.84 -31.88
C ARG A 37 -47.65 31.81 -31.15
N GLU A 38 -47.66 31.83 -29.83
CA GLU A 38 -48.48 30.94 -29.01
C GLU A 38 -49.98 31.17 -29.28
N LYS A 39 -50.42 32.43 -29.38
CA LYS A 39 -51.80 32.77 -29.73
C LYS A 39 -52.19 32.22 -31.12
N LYS A 40 -51.30 32.31 -32.12
CA LYS A 40 -51.53 31.72 -33.44
C LYS A 40 -51.66 30.19 -33.38
N ILE A 41 -50.79 29.52 -32.61
CA ILE A 41 -50.85 28.06 -32.41
C ILE A 41 -52.17 27.67 -31.74
N ARG A 42 -52.56 28.34 -30.66
CA ARG A 42 -53.84 28.10 -29.97
C ARG A 42 -55.04 28.26 -30.89
N LEU A 43 -55.04 29.26 -31.78
CA LEU A 43 -56.10 29.44 -32.77
C LEU A 43 -56.14 28.30 -33.80
N GLN A 44 -54.97 27.85 -34.29
CA GLN A 44 -54.89 26.70 -35.19
C GLN A 44 -55.39 25.41 -34.54
N ASP A 45 -55.03 25.18 -33.28
CA ASP A 45 -55.46 24.01 -32.53
C ASP A 45 -56.96 24.06 -32.24
N ALA A 46 -57.51 25.22 -31.90
CA ALA A 46 -58.94 25.42 -31.77
C ALA A 46 -59.69 25.14 -33.09
N ALA A 47 -59.15 25.58 -34.23
CA ALA A 47 -59.73 25.30 -35.55
C ALA A 47 -59.68 23.80 -35.91
N LYS A 48 -58.57 23.11 -35.62
CA LYS A 48 -58.45 21.66 -35.78
C LYS A 48 -59.44 20.91 -34.89
N LEU A 49 -59.57 21.34 -33.63
CA LEU A 49 -60.53 20.77 -32.68
C LEU A 49 -61.97 20.93 -33.19
N LYS A 50 -62.34 22.13 -33.67
CA LYS A 50 -63.67 22.39 -34.23
C LYS A 50 -63.97 21.48 -35.43
N LYS A 51 -63.02 21.32 -36.36
CA LYS A 51 -63.17 20.39 -37.51
C LYS A 51 -63.33 18.94 -37.07
N LYS A 52 -62.58 18.51 -36.06
CA LYS A 52 -62.68 17.15 -35.51
C LYS A 52 -64.05 16.92 -34.86
N ILE A 53 -64.53 17.88 -34.08
CA ILE A 53 -65.85 17.83 -33.45
C ILE A 53 -66.96 17.82 -34.51
N SER A 54 -66.89 18.68 -35.54
CA SER A 54 -67.90 18.68 -36.61
C SER A 54 -67.93 17.36 -37.39
N TRP A 55 -66.76 16.77 -37.66
CA TRP A 55 -66.68 15.47 -38.32
C TRP A 55 -67.27 14.35 -37.44
N GLN A 56 -66.99 14.36 -36.14
CA GLN A 56 -67.59 13.42 -35.18
C GLN A 56 -69.11 13.61 -35.07
N LEU A 57 -69.60 14.85 -35.02
CA LEU A 57 -71.04 15.15 -35.02
C LEU A 57 -71.72 14.61 -36.28
N ASN A 58 -71.13 14.82 -37.46
CA ASN A 58 -71.69 14.29 -38.72
C ASN A 58 -71.68 12.75 -38.78
N ILE A 59 -70.72 12.09 -38.11
CA ILE A 59 -70.75 10.62 -37.94
C ILE A 59 -71.88 10.24 -37.01
N TYR A 60 -71.99 10.89 -35.84
CA TYR A 60 -73.05 10.60 -34.89
C TYR A 60 -74.44 10.89 -35.46
N GLU A 61 -74.63 11.92 -36.28
CA GLU A 61 -75.89 12.17 -36.98
C GLU A 61 -76.24 11.05 -37.96
N ARG A 62 -75.25 10.53 -38.70
CA ARG A 62 -75.45 9.36 -39.57
C ARG A 62 -75.78 8.12 -38.77
N ASP A 63 -75.06 7.87 -37.68
CA ASP A 63 -75.30 6.75 -36.80
C ASP A 63 -76.70 6.84 -36.15
N ILE A 64 -77.12 8.02 -35.69
CA ILE A 64 -78.48 8.24 -35.16
C ILE A 64 -79.54 7.97 -36.23
N LYS A 65 -79.34 8.40 -37.48
CA LYS A 65 -80.26 8.09 -38.59
C LYS A 65 -80.34 6.58 -38.83
N ASN A 66 -79.19 5.90 -38.85
CA ASN A 66 -79.13 4.44 -39.00
C ASN A 66 -79.80 3.72 -37.83
N TYR A 67 -79.56 4.15 -36.58
CA TYR A 67 -80.19 3.59 -35.40
C TYR A 67 -81.70 3.84 -35.38
N ARG A 68 -82.19 5.01 -35.81
CA ARG A 68 -83.62 5.28 -35.97
C ARG A 68 -84.26 4.37 -37.01
N GLN A 69 -83.57 4.10 -38.13
CA GLN A 69 -84.03 3.13 -39.13
C GLN A 69 -84.14 1.73 -38.52
N ILE A 70 -83.09 1.28 -37.81
CA ILE A 70 -83.08 -0.04 -37.13
C ILE A 70 -84.22 -0.14 -36.11
N VAL A 71 -84.45 0.90 -35.28
CA VAL A 71 -85.54 0.93 -34.29
C VAL A 71 -86.91 0.88 -34.96
N ASN A 72 -87.12 1.71 -35.99
CA ASN A 72 -88.37 1.74 -36.76
C ASN A 72 -88.67 0.39 -37.44
N GLU A 73 -87.63 -0.33 -37.85
CA GLU A 73 -87.75 -1.67 -38.43
C GLU A 73 -88.01 -2.76 -37.39
N ILE A 74 -87.47 -2.63 -36.17
CA ILE A 74 -87.74 -3.54 -35.03
C ILE A 74 -89.19 -3.38 -34.56
N THR A 75 -89.73 -2.15 -34.51
CA THR A 75 -91.15 -1.93 -34.17
C THR A 75 -92.13 -2.51 -35.19
N LYS A 76 -91.69 -2.82 -36.42
CA LYS A 76 -92.54 -3.35 -37.50
C LYS A 76 -92.39 -4.86 -37.74
N ALA A 77 -91.38 -5.53 -37.17
CA ALA A 77 -91.08 -6.95 -37.44
C ALA A 77 -90.78 -7.74 -36.15
N THR A 78 -91.15 -9.02 -36.12
CA THR A 78 -90.98 -9.92 -34.97
C THR A 78 -89.51 -9.99 -34.51
N PRO A 79 -89.20 -9.82 -33.21
CA PRO A 79 -87.85 -9.48 -32.73
C PRO A 79 -86.79 -10.59 -32.87
N LYS A 80 -87.21 -11.85 -33.08
CA LYS A 80 -86.31 -13.03 -33.02
C LYS A 80 -85.39 -13.17 -34.25
N GLY A 81 -85.81 -12.74 -35.45
CA GLY A 81 -85.05 -12.99 -36.68
C GLY A 81 -83.93 -11.98 -36.99
N ARG A 82 -84.11 -10.71 -36.61
CA ARG A 82 -83.20 -9.61 -37.02
C ARG A 82 -81.93 -9.52 -36.18
N VAL A 83 -81.94 -9.91 -34.90
CA VAL A 83 -80.71 -9.96 -34.07
C VAL A 83 -79.70 -10.93 -34.69
N TYR A 84 -80.16 -12.07 -35.21
CA TYR A 84 -79.29 -13.01 -35.93
C TYR A 84 -78.75 -12.44 -37.24
N SER A 85 -79.53 -11.65 -37.98
CA SER A 85 -79.06 -10.95 -39.18
C SER A 85 -78.02 -9.85 -38.88
N LEU A 86 -78.16 -9.11 -37.77
CA LEU A 86 -77.20 -8.10 -37.34
C LEU A 86 -75.88 -8.72 -36.86
N LEU A 87 -75.96 -9.86 -36.15
CA LEU A 87 -74.82 -10.64 -35.70
C LEU A 87 -74.17 -11.48 -36.82
N GLN A 88 -74.79 -11.56 -38.00
CA GLN A 88 -74.31 -12.34 -39.15
C GLN A 88 -72.93 -11.88 -39.63
N SER A 89 -72.63 -10.58 -39.48
CA SER A 89 -71.35 -9.96 -39.81
C SER A 89 -70.20 -10.35 -38.86
N ARG A 90 -70.49 -10.83 -37.65
CA ARG A 90 -69.49 -11.11 -36.60
C ARG A 90 -69.55 -12.56 -36.14
N LYS A 91 -68.75 -13.43 -36.79
CA LYS A 91 -68.66 -14.89 -36.56
C LYS A 91 -68.55 -15.27 -35.08
N ASN A 92 -67.75 -14.54 -34.30
CA ASN A 92 -67.48 -14.88 -32.89
C ASN A 92 -68.69 -14.63 -31.98
N LEU A 93 -69.44 -13.55 -32.22
CA LEU A 93 -70.65 -13.26 -31.45
C LEU A 93 -71.78 -14.22 -31.84
N ARG A 94 -71.86 -14.59 -33.11
CA ARG A 94 -72.84 -15.59 -33.59
C ARG A 94 -72.67 -16.94 -32.89
N LEU A 95 -71.44 -17.44 -32.78
CA LEU A 95 -71.14 -18.71 -32.10
C LEU A 95 -71.44 -18.63 -30.60
N LYS A 96 -71.11 -17.50 -29.96
CA LYS A 96 -71.28 -17.31 -28.50
C LYS A 96 -72.74 -17.21 -28.06
N TYR A 97 -73.63 -16.72 -28.93
CA TYR A 97 -75.01 -16.40 -28.59
C TYR A 97 -76.06 -17.23 -29.34
N HIS A 98 -75.64 -18.30 -30.03
CA HIS A 98 -76.56 -19.19 -30.74
C HIS A 98 -77.56 -19.86 -29.77
N GLY A 99 -78.85 -19.77 -30.07
CA GLY A 99 -79.92 -20.41 -29.29
C GLY A 99 -80.35 -19.68 -28.01
N ARG A 100 -79.79 -18.50 -27.68
CA ARG A 100 -80.19 -17.72 -26.50
C ARG A 100 -81.32 -16.73 -26.82
N GLU A 101 -82.13 -16.42 -25.80
CA GLU A 101 -83.17 -15.39 -25.86
C GLU A 101 -82.57 -14.01 -26.15
N THR A 102 -83.27 -13.22 -26.97
CA THR A 102 -82.79 -11.92 -27.45
C THR A 102 -82.47 -10.93 -26.34
N GLU A 103 -83.23 -10.94 -25.24
CA GLU A 103 -83.01 -10.08 -24.07
C GLU A 103 -81.70 -10.45 -23.35
N ARG A 104 -81.47 -11.74 -23.12
CA ARG A 104 -80.22 -12.24 -22.50
C ARG A 104 -78.98 -11.99 -23.36
N VAL A 105 -79.14 -12.00 -24.69
CA VAL A 105 -78.06 -11.65 -25.63
C VAL A 105 -77.73 -10.16 -25.54
N TYR A 106 -78.75 -9.30 -25.47
CA TYR A 106 -78.59 -7.87 -25.29
C TYR A 106 -77.85 -7.54 -23.99
N ASP A 107 -78.30 -8.10 -22.86
CA ASP A 107 -77.69 -7.86 -21.55
C ASP A 107 -76.24 -8.32 -21.52
N SER A 108 -75.95 -9.50 -22.08
CA SER A 108 -74.57 -10.02 -22.14
C SER A 108 -73.65 -9.16 -23.00
N ILE A 109 -74.13 -8.65 -24.14
CA ILE A 109 -73.36 -7.73 -25.00
C ILE A 109 -73.16 -6.39 -24.29
N TYR A 110 -74.18 -5.89 -23.60
CA TYR A 110 -74.12 -4.65 -22.84
C TYR A 110 -73.11 -4.75 -21.69
N GLU A 111 -73.15 -5.83 -20.92
CA GLU A 111 -72.18 -6.12 -19.86
C GLU A 111 -70.76 -6.28 -20.41
N GLU A 112 -70.57 -7.01 -21.51
CA GLU A 112 -69.24 -7.18 -22.12
C GLU A 112 -68.68 -5.85 -22.63
N ASN A 113 -69.53 -5.01 -23.23
CA ASN A 113 -69.14 -3.67 -23.67
C ASN A 113 -68.82 -2.76 -22.47
N HIS A 114 -69.63 -2.80 -21.41
CA HIS A 114 -69.36 -2.08 -20.18
C HIS A 114 -68.02 -2.49 -19.56
N ARG A 115 -67.72 -3.79 -19.47
CA ARG A 115 -66.43 -4.30 -18.98
C ARG A 115 -65.26 -3.82 -19.86
N LYS A 116 -65.39 -3.89 -21.19
CA LYS A 116 -64.36 -3.39 -22.12
C LYS A 116 -64.16 -1.88 -22.01
N ARG A 117 -65.24 -1.11 -21.80
CA ARG A 117 -65.18 0.34 -21.57
C ARG A 117 -64.45 0.67 -20.27
N CYS A 118 -64.77 -0.02 -19.17
CA CYS A 118 -64.06 0.13 -17.89
C CYS A 118 -62.58 -0.23 -18.00
N GLN A 119 -62.23 -1.31 -18.72
CA GLN A 119 -60.84 -1.68 -19.00
C GLN A 119 -60.11 -0.61 -19.82
N LEU A 120 -60.77 -0.07 -20.84
CA LEU A 120 -60.22 0.99 -21.68
C LEU A 120 -60.01 2.28 -20.88
N ASP A 121 -60.93 2.64 -19.98
CA ASP A 121 -60.77 3.80 -19.10
C ASP A 121 -59.64 3.59 -18.09
N LYS A 122 -59.48 2.38 -17.54
CA LYS A 122 -58.31 2.01 -16.71
C LYS A 122 -57.00 2.20 -17.48
N LEU A 123 -56.91 1.69 -18.71
CA LEU A 123 -55.74 1.86 -19.57
C LEU A 123 -55.46 3.33 -19.92
N ARG A 124 -56.51 4.14 -20.16
CA ARG A 124 -56.35 5.58 -20.40
C ARG A 124 -55.81 6.30 -19.16
N CYS A 125 -56.30 5.95 -17.97
CA CYS A 125 -55.79 6.48 -16.71
C CYS A 125 -54.33 6.09 -16.47
N GLU A 126 -53.97 4.82 -16.70
CA GLU A 126 -52.59 4.34 -16.59
C GLU A 126 -51.66 5.04 -17.59
N LYS A 127 -52.11 5.20 -18.85
CA LYS A 127 -51.36 5.97 -19.86
C LYS A 127 -51.11 7.41 -19.40
N LYS A 128 -52.14 8.08 -18.87
CA LYS A 128 -51.99 9.45 -18.33
C LYS A 128 -51.01 9.49 -17.16
N ARG A 129 -51.06 8.52 -16.23
CA ARG A 129 -50.12 8.41 -15.11
C ARG A 129 -48.68 8.20 -15.58
N LYS A 130 -48.44 7.25 -16.49
CA LYS A 130 -47.11 6.99 -17.06
C LYS A 130 -46.56 8.21 -17.81
N MET A 131 -47.42 8.92 -18.53
CA MET A 131 -47.03 10.16 -19.23
C MET A 131 -46.57 11.24 -18.25
N LYS A 132 -47.31 11.47 -17.14
CA LYS A 132 -46.89 12.42 -16.10
C LYS A 132 -45.52 12.05 -15.52
N ARG A 133 -45.33 10.77 -15.16
CA ARG A 133 -44.05 10.29 -14.65
C ARG A 133 -42.90 10.46 -15.65
N CYS A 134 -43.16 10.27 -16.94
CA CYS A 134 -42.16 10.52 -17.98
C CYS A 134 -41.76 12.00 -18.04
N PHE A 135 -42.71 12.92 -17.88
CA PHE A 135 -42.40 14.34 -17.81
C PHE A 135 -41.64 14.73 -16.54
N GLU A 136 -42.01 14.16 -15.39
CA GLU A 136 -41.26 14.35 -14.13
C GLU A 136 -39.81 13.91 -14.28
N LEU A 137 -39.57 12.71 -14.82
CA LEU A 137 -38.21 12.20 -15.07
C LEU A 137 -37.42 13.05 -16.08
N GLN A 138 -38.09 13.63 -17.08
CA GLN A 138 -37.43 14.54 -18.02
C GLN A 138 -37.01 15.86 -17.35
N ILE A 139 -37.81 16.36 -16.40
CA ILE A 139 -37.47 17.54 -15.61
C ILE A 139 -36.28 17.21 -14.70
N GLU A 140 -36.33 16.10 -13.96
CA GLU A 140 -35.22 15.65 -13.10
C GLU A 140 -33.92 15.47 -13.90
N HIS A 141 -33.99 14.86 -15.09
CA HIS A 141 -32.83 14.72 -15.96
C HIS A 141 -32.27 16.08 -16.39
N ALA A 142 -33.12 17.04 -16.73
CA ALA A 142 -32.68 18.39 -17.09
C ALA A 142 -32.04 19.12 -15.90
N GLU A 143 -32.60 18.98 -14.70
CA GLU A 143 -32.02 19.53 -13.46
C GLU A 143 -30.64 18.94 -13.17
N LEU A 144 -30.49 17.62 -13.28
CA LEU A 144 -29.21 16.95 -13.10
C LEU A 144 -28.17 17.38 -14.14
N CYS A 145 -28.57 17.54 -15.40
CA CYS A 145 -27.68 18.08 -16.43
C CYS A 145 -27.22 19.50 -16.10
N ASN A 146 -28.12 20.37 -15.62
CA ASN A 146 -27.76 21.73 -15.23
C ASN A 146 -26.78 21.73 -14.05
N ILE A 147 -27.03 20.93 -13.00
CA ILE A 147 -26.09 20.79 -11.86
C ILE A 147 -24.72 20.32 -12.35
N TYR A 148 -24.69 19.33 -13.24
CA TYR A 148 -23.44 18.81 -13.79
C TYR A 148 -22.69 19.83 -14.67
N GLU A 149 -23.41 20.68 -15.41
CA GLU A 149 -22.82 21.79 -16.16
C GLU A 149 -22.28 22.88 -15.21
N GLU A 150 -23.02 23.22 -14.15
CA GLU A 150 -22.56 24.13 -13.09
C GLU A 150 -21.30 23.59 -12.38
N GLU A 151 -21.25 22.30 -12.07
CA GLU A 151 -20.07 21.64 -11.48
C GLU A 151 -18.88 21.54 -12.45
N LYS A 152 -19.13 21.46 -13.77
CA LYS A 152 -18.08 21.52 -14.79
C LYS A 152 -17.50 22.92 -14.96
N ASP A 153 -18.34 23.94 -14.83
CA ASP A 153 -17.98 25.34 -14.99
C ASP A 153 -17.40 25.96 -13.70
N GLU A 154 -17.58 25.30 -12.54
CA GLU A 154 -16.81 25.56 -11.31
C GLU A 154 -15.30 25.38 -11.61
N PRO A 155 -14.49 26.45 -11.56
CA PRO A 155 -13.09 26.34 -11.87
C PRO A 155 -12.41 25.51 -10.78
N TRP A 156 -11.78 24.39 -11.15
CA TRP A 156 -10.85 23.51 -10.40
C TRP A 156 -9.79 24.20 -9.50
N THR A 157 -9.78 25.53 -9.48
CA THR A 157 -9.01 26.42 -8.61
C THR A 157 -9.34 26.28 -7.12
N LEU A 158 -10.61 26.07 -6.73
CA LEU A 158 -10.99 25.91 -5.32
C LEU A 158 -10.41 24.60 -4.75
N ASP A 159 -10.48 23.53 -5.53
CA ASP A 159 -9.93 22.21 -5.18
C ASP A 159 -8.39 22.24 -5.10
N ARG A 160 -7.69 22.98 -5.97
CA ARG A 160 -6.23 23.20 -5.80
C ARG A 160 -5.88 23.95 -4.51
N ALA A 161 -6.67 24.94 -4.12
CA ALA A 161 -6.45 25.66 -2.87
C ALA A 161 -6.67 24.75 -1.64
N GLN A 162 -7.73 23.92 -1.69
CA GLN A 162 -8.01 22.92 -0.67
C GLN A 162 -6.92 21.84 -0.60
N GLN A 163 -6.46 21.30 -1.73
CA GLN A 163 -5.35 20.34 -1.80
C GLN A 163 -4.02 20.95 -1.29
N ARG A 164 -3.77 22.23 -1.57
CA ARG A 164 -2.63 22.96 -0.99
C ARG A 164 -2.77 23.12 0.52
N LEU A 165 -3.97 23.39 1.02
CA LEU A 165 -4.24 23.49 2.45
C LEU A 165 -4.07 22.12 3.14
N VAL A 166 -4.62 21.06 2.56
CA VAL A 166 -4.49 19.68 3.06
C VAL A 166 -3.04 19.24 3.07
N SER A 167 -2.27 19.48 2.01
CA SER A 167 -0.84 19.15 1.99
C SER A 167 -0.01 19.96 2.99
N ARG A 168 -0.33 21.25 3.21
CA ARG A 168 0.28 22.05 4.27
C ARG A 168 -0.07 21.53 5.66
N TYR A 169 -1.33 21.16 5.87
CA TYR A 169 -1.79 20.56 7.11
C TYR A 169 -1.07 19.24 7.39
N GLN A 170 -1.02 18.31 6.43
CA GLN A 170 -0.29 17.05 6.55
C GLN A 170 1.19 17.27 6.85
N LYS A 171 1.84 18.24 6.19
CA LYS A 171 3.23 18.62 6.51
C LYS A 171 3.38 19.14 7.94
N SER A 172 2.43 19.95 8.43
CA SER A 172 2.47 20.44 9.82
C SER A 172 2.26 19.33 10.85
N VAL A 173 1.35 18.37 10.57
CA VAL A 173 1.11 17.21 11.43
C VAL A 173 2.36 16.32 11.47
N ALA A 174 2.99 16.05 10.33
CA ALA A 174 4.24 15.30 10.26
C ALA A 174 5.39 16.01 11.02
N ARG A 175 5.48 17.34 10.94
CA ARG A 175 6.45 18.12 11.73
C ARG A 175 6.17 18.02 13.23
N GLN A 176 4.90 18.08 13.63
CA GLN A 176 4.52 17.96 15.03
C GLN A 176 4.80 16.55 15.57
N SER A 177 4.50 15.49 14.81
CA SER A 177 4.80 14.13 15.22
C SER A 177 6.31 13.88 15.32
N ALA A 178 7.09 14.39 14.36
CA ALA A 178 8.55 14.35 14.43
C ALA A 178 9.08 15.12 15.65
N ALA A 179 8.57 16.32 15.93
CA ALA A 179 8.96 17.10 17.10
C ALA A 179 8.61 16.39 18.42
N LYS A 180 7.45 15.72 18.49
CA LYS A 180 7.07 14.89 19.66
C LYS A 180 8.04 13.72 19.83
N ALA A 181 8.40 13.03 18.75
CA ALA A 181 9.37 11.94 18.79
C ALA A 181 10.76 12.42 19.26
N ILE A 182 11.23 13.56 18.74
CA ILE A 182 12.48 14.20 19.16
C ILE A 182 12.44 14.60 20.63
N ASN A 183 11.32 15.16 21.11
CA ASN A 183 11.19 15.52 22.52
C ASN A 183 11.22 14.27 23.41
N LEU A 184 10.55 13.18 23.01
CA LEU A 184 10.58 11.90 23.73
C LEU A 184 12.00 11.31 23.81
N THR A 185 12.77 11.39 22.72
CA THR A 185 14.17 10.93 22.73
C THR A 185 15.03 11.81 23.62
N TYR A 186 14.88 13.14 23.57
CA TYR A 186 15.61 14.04 24.47
C TYR A 186 15.25 13.84 25.94
N THR A 187 13.96 13.62 26.27
CA THR A 187 13.58 13.30 27.65
C THR A 187 14.22 12.00 28.12
N ARG A 188 14.31 10.99 27.25
CA ARG A 188 14.97 9.73 27.60
C ARG A 188 16.47 9.88 27.78
N ILE A 189 17.12 10.67 26.93
CA ILE A 189 18.55 11.01 27.08
C ILE A 189 18.78 11.75 28.40
N LEU A 190 17.92 12.70 28.76
CA LEU A 190 18.02 13.43 30.03
C LEU A 190 17.81 12.51 31.24
N GLU A 191 16.89 11.55 31.17
CA GLU A 191 16.71 10.54 32.21
C GLU A 191 17.98 9.70 32.40
N ILE A 192 18.56 9.18 31.32
CA ILE A 192 19.82 8.42 31.36
C ILE A 192 20.95 9.28 31.95
N LEU A 193 21.09 10.53 31.51
CA LEU A 193 22.12 11.43 32.02
C LEU A 193 21.93 11.75 33.52
N ARG A 194 20.69 11.82 34.00
CA ARG A 194 20.40 11.98 35.44
C ARG A 194 20.77 10.73 36.22
N GLU A 195 20.43 9.56 35.72
CA GLU A 195 20.83 8.29 36.33
C GLU A 195 22.37 8.20 36.38
N ASP A 196 23.06 8.47 35.28
CA ASP A 196 24.53 8.48 35.22
C ASP A 196 25.16 9.48 36.20
N ALA A 197 24.56 10.66 36.36
CA ALA A 197 25.04 11.66 37.33
C ALA A 197 24.96 11.12 38.76
N VAL A 198 23.84 10.49 39.14
CA VAL A 198 23.67 9.87 40.47
C VAL A 198 24.69 8.73 40.66
N HIS A 199 24.90 7.87 39.66
CA HIS A 199 25.91 6.82 39.75
C HIS A 199 27.33 7.40 39.94
N ARG A 200 27.68 8.47 39.23
CA ARG A 200 28.99 9.14 39.40
C ARG A 200 29.15 9.76 40.78
N GLU A 201 28.11 10.39 41.33
CA GLU A 201 28.15 10.93 42.69
C GLU A 201 28.36 9.83 43.73
N THR A 202 27.63 8.71 43.63
CA THR A 202 27.81 7.58 44.56
C THR A 202 29.21 6.96 44.47
N LEU A 203 29.79 6.87 43.27
CA LEU A 203 31.17 6.43 43.06
C LEU A 203 32.19 7.42 43.65
N LEU A 204 31.97 8.72 43.47
CA LEU A 204 32.85 9.74 44.07
C LEU A 204 32.80 9.68 45.60
N ASP A 205 31.63 9.46 46.18
CA ASP A 205 31.49 9.37 47.63
C ASP A 205 32.06 8.07 48.20
N SER A 206 31.98 6.95 47.46
CA SER A 206 32.67 5.70 47.85
C SER A 206 34.19 5.88 47.79
N LEU A 207 34.72 6.53 46.76
CA LEU A 207 36.14 6.86 46.64
C LEU A 207 36.62 7.80 47.76
N LYS A 208 35.84 8.84 48.11
CA LYS A 208 36.16 9.70 49.26
C LYS A 208 36.22 8.90 50.55
N ARG A 209 35.24 8.04 50.80
CA ARG A 209 35.21 7.15 51.98
C ARG A 209 36.43 6.23 52.00
N ASP A 210 36.75 5.60 50.88
CA ASP A 210 37.90 4.71 50.76
C ASP A 210 39.22 5.46 51.00
N ARG A 211 39.41 6.65 50.40
CA ARG A 211 40.56 7.52 50.69
C ARG A 211 40.69 7.77 52.18
N THR A 212 39.61 8.13 52.89
CA THR A 212 39.71 8.36 54.34
C THR A 212 40.07 7.10 55.12
N SER A 213 39.57 5.93 54.69
CA SER A 213 39.92 4.64 55.28
C SER A 213 41.40 4.31 55.07
N GLN A 214 41.87 4.41 53.83
CA GLN A 214 43.27 4.20 53.48
C GLN A 214 44.21 5.13 54.25
N CYS A 215 43.89 6.42 54.37
CA CYS A 215 44.66 7.36 55.18
C CYS A 215 44.72 6.94 56.65
N LYS A 216 43.62 6.46 57.25
CA LYS A 216 43.62 5.94 58.62
C LYS A 216 44.49 4.70 58.77
N VAL A 217 44.45 3.80 57.79
CA VAL A 217 45.30 2.59 57.79
C VAL A 217 46.77 2.99 57.69
N ILE A 218 47.16 3.84 56.73
CA ILE A 218 48.54 4.32 56.60
C ILE A 218 49.02 4.99 57.88
N LEU A 219 48.20 5.84 58.52
CA LEU A 219 48.56 6.46 59.79
C LEU A 219 48.78 5.43 60.90
N ARG A 220 47.92 4.41 61.01
CA ARG A 220 48.10 3.33 61.99
C ARG A 220 49.34 2.49 61.71
N THR A 221 49.58 2.14 60.44
CA THR A 221 50.75 1.38 60.01
C THR A 221 52.04 2.14 60.26
N THR A 222 52.05 3.46 60.04
CA THR A 222 53.23 4.30 60.33
C THR A 222 53.49 4.41 61.83
N ILE A 223 52.45 4.59 62.66
CA ILE A 223 52.60 4.56 64.13
C ILE A 223 53.13 3.19 64.60
N MET A 224 52.54 2.09 64.12
CA MET A 224 53.02 0.74 64.47
C MET A 224 54.45 0.49 63.98
N GLY A 225 54.80 0.99 62.79
CA GLY A 225 56.16 0.93 62.26
C GLY A 225 57.16 1.71 63.13
N GLN A 226 56.79 2.92 63.56
CA GLN A 226 57.59 3.73 64.48
C GLN A 226 57.83 3.00 65.81
N LEU A 227 56.77 2.48 66.43
CA LEU A 227 56.87 1.71 67.67
C LEU A 227 57.77 0.46 67.50
N ALA A 228 57.60 -0.29 66.42
CA ALA A 228 58.44 -1.44 66.13
C ALA A 228 59.92 -1.02 65.96
N THR A 229 60.20 0.11 65.29
CA THR A 229 61.58 0.60 65.16
C THR A 229 62.18 1.03 66.50
N GLU A 230 61.39 1.67 67.36
CA GLU A 230 61.82 2.03 68.73
C GLU A 230 62.14 0.78 69.55
N GLU A 231 61.27 -0.23 69.53
CA GLU A 231 61.52 -1.51 70.20
C GLU A 231 62.79 -2.20 69.68
N THR A 232 63.01 -2.19 68.36
CA THR A 232 64.24 -2.78 67.79
C THR A 232 65.48 -2.02 68.21
N ASN A 233 65.44 -0.68 68.26
CA ASN A 233 66.56 0.15 68.72
C ASN A 233 66.86 -0.10 70.21
N ASP A 234 65.83 -0.20 71.05
CA ASP A 234 65.95 -0.52 72.47
C ASP A 234 66.60 -1.89 72.68
N VAL A 235 66.19 -2.88 71.90
CA VAL A 235 66.77 -4.23 71.90
C VAL A 235 68.23 -4.18 71.45
N GLU A 236 68.57 -3.44 70.40
CA GLU A 236 69.94 -3.26 69.93
C GLU A 236 70.84 -2.60 71.00
N LEU A 237 70.35 -1.57 71.68
CA LEU A 237 71.06 -0.92 72.79
C LEU A 237 71.27 -1.88 73.97
N LYS A 238 70.26 -2.68 74.33
CA LYS A 238 70.39 -3.72 75.35
C LYS A 238 71.44 -4.75 74.96
N TYR A 239 71.45 -5.21 73.71
CA TYR A 239 72.47 -6.13 73.21
C TYR A 239 73.87 -5.52 73.25
N LYS A 240 74.05 -4.26 72.83
CA LYS A 240 75.35 -3.56 72.93
C LYS A 240 75.86 -3.49 74.37
N ARG A 241 74.98 -3.17 75.33
CA ARG A 241 75.32 -3.13 76.77
C ARG A 241 75.71 -4.51 77.30
N ILE A 242 74.93 -5.54 76.98
CA ILE A 242 75.23 -6.93 77.38
C ILE A 242 76.57 -7.36 76.77
N ALA A 243 76.82 -7.07 75.49
CA ALA A 243 78.08 -7.40 74.82
C ALA A 243 79.28 -6.73 75.50
N GLN A 244 79.17 -5.45 75.87
CA GLN A 244 80.22 -4.74 76.63
C GLN A 244 80.46 -5.35 78.03
N ASN A 245 79.39 -5.69 78.74
CA ASN A 245 79.48 -6.34 80.05
C ASN A 245 80.14 -7.72 79.94
N VAL A 246 79.72 -8.54 78.97
CA VAL A 246 80.30 -9.85 78.70
C VAL A 246 81.77 -9.72 78.31
N TRP A 247 82.13 -8.75 77.46
CA TRP A 247 83.52 -8.50 77.09
C TRP A 247 84.38 -8.12 78.30
N SER A 248 83.88 -7.23 79.16
CA SER A 248 84.59 -6.82 80.38
C SER A 248 84.76 -8.00 81.33
N ASN A 249 83.70 -8.78 81.54
CA ASN A 249 83.72 -9.99 82.37
C ASN A 249 84.65 -11.07 81.79
N MET A 250 84.69 -11.21 80.47
CA MET A 250 85.60 -12.14 79.79
C MET A 250 87.05 -11.70 79.94
N LYS A 251 87.33 -10.40 79.84
CA LYS A 251 88.66 -9.83 80.09
C LYS A 251 89.08 -9.96 81.55
N GLU A 252 88.16 -9.81 82.50
CA GLU A 252 88.40 -10.07 83.92
C GLU A 252 88.67 -11.56 84.18
N ARG A 253 87.87 -12.47 83.59
CA ARG A 253 88.13 -13.92 83.66
C ARG A 253 89.45 -14.30 83.03
N GLU A 254 89.81 -13.70 81.90
CA GLU A 254 91.11 -13.91 81.26
C GLU A 254 92.25 -13.49 82.19
N ARG A 255 92.14 -12.32 82.84
CA ARG A 255 93.10 -11.88 83.88
C ARG A 255 93.15 -12.84 85.07
N MET A 256 92.00 -13.27 85.59
CA MET A 256 91.95 -14.23 86.71
C MET A 256 92.50 -15.60 86.32
N LEU A 257 92.24 -16.08 85.11
CA LEU A 257 92.79 -17.32 84.58
C LEU A 257 94.29 -17.21 84.34
N ALA A 258 94.80 -16.06 83.88
CA ALA A 258 96.23 -15.82 83.77
C ALA A 258 96.90 -15.87 85.14
N PHE A 259 96.32 -15.21 86.15
CA PHE A 259 96.79 -15.29 87.54
C PHE A 259 96.71 -16.71 88.12
N ALA A 260 95.61 -17.43 87.88
CA ALA A 260 95.47 -18.82 88.31
C ALA A 260 96.43 -19.75 87.56
N ARG A 261 96.73 -19.50 86.28
CA ARG A 261 97.74 -20.23 85.51
C ARG A 261 99.13 -19.95 86.04
N GLU A 262 99.46 -18.73 86.41
CA GLU A 262 100.72 -18.39 87.07
C GLU A 262 100.83 -19.16 88.41
N GLN A 263 99.79 -19.16 89.24
CA GLN A 263 99.77 -19.97 90.46
C GLN A 263 99.83 -21.48 90.20
N VAL A 264 99.18 -21.98 89.13
CA VAL A 264 99.25 -23.39 88.75
C VAL A 264 100.61 -23.72 88.17
N GLU A 265 101.28 -22.85 87.43
CA GLU A 265 102.66 -23.03 86.97
C GLU A 265 103.62 -23.03 88.17
N ASP A 266 103.40 -22.17 89.16
CA ASP A 266 104.12 -22.19 90.44
C ASP A 266 103.88 -23.52 91.17
N LEU A 267 102.62 -23.95 91.32
CA LEU A 267 102.25 -25.22 91.94
C LEU A 267 102.67 -26.45 91.11
N TRP A 268 102.72 -26.34 89.78
CA TRP A 268 103.12 -27.39 88.85
C TRP A 268 104.64 -27.52 88.79
N SER A 269 105.39 -26.42 88.87
CA SER A 269 106.83 -26.47 89.10
C SER A 269 107.15 -27.09 90.47
N PHE A 270 106.34 -26.78 91.49
CA PHE A 270 106.39 -27.43 92.80
C PHE A 270 105.96 -28.92 92.73
N ALA A 271 104.94 -29.30 91.96
CA ALA A 271 104.42 -30.66 91.87
C ALA A 271 105.19 -31.58 90.91
N GLN A 272 105.77 -31.05 89.81
CA GLN A 272 106.76 -31.74 88.98
C GLN A 272 108.01 -32.09 89.78
N SER A 273 108.32 -31.31 90.83
CA SER A 273 109.35 -31.68 91.79
C SER A 273 108.96 -32.86 92.70
N LEU A 274 107.68 -33.25 92.73
CA LEU A 274 107.14 -34.17 93.73
C LEU A 274 106.73 -35.58 93.25
N VAL A 275 105.97 -35.84 92.16
CA VAL A 275 105.43 -37.24 91.99
C VAL A 275 105.13 -37.75 90.56
N ARG A 276 105.43 -39.06 90.40
CA ARG A 276 105.12 -40.09 89.38
C ARG A 276 103.67 -40.68 89.43
N THR A 277 103.07 -40.91 88.25
CA THR A 277 102.19 -42.03 87.77
C THR A 277 100.94 -42.58 88.53
N GLU A 278 99.94 -42.99 87.71
CA GLU A 278 98.82 -43.98 87.88
C GLU A 278 97.53 -43.54 88.63
N SER A 279 96.29 -43.98 88.34
CA SER A 279 95.57 -44.65 87.24
C SER A 279 94.05 -44.81 87.62
N GLU A 280 93.21 -45.18 86.62
CA GLU A 280 91.97 -46.00 86.71
C GLU A 280 90.54 -45.45 87.01
N ALA A 281 89.59 -46.13 86.35
CA ALA A 281 88.12 -45.95 86.22
C ALA A 281 87.35 -47.09 86.90
N ILE A 282 86.00 -47.01 87.10
CA ILE A 282 85.15 -48.21 87.41
C ILE A 282 83.60 -47.99 87.30
N LEU A 283 82.94 -48.91 86.54
CA LEU A 283 81.66 -49.68 86.68
C LEU A 283 80.26 -48.99 86.90
N THR A 284 79.12 -49.47 86.35
CA THR A 284 78.30 -50.69 86.66
C THR A 284 76.96 -50.64 85.85
N ALA A 285 76.40 -51.71 85.25
CA ALA A 285 75.58 -52.87 85.71
C ALA A 285 74.04 -52.73 85.50
N GLN A 286 73.39 -53.85 85.13
CA GLN A 286 72.04 -54.01 84.52
C GLN A 286 71.13 -54.91 85.39
N VAL A 287 69.79 -54.73 85.39
CA VAL A 287 68.82 -55.67 86.02
C VAL A 287 67.51 -55.77 85.21
N VAL A 288 66.98 -57.00 85.09
CA VAL A 288 65.72 -57.40 84.42
C VAL A 288 64.71 -57.95 85.46
N ARG A 289 63.39 -57.81 85.21
CA ARG A 289 62.35 -58.71 85.77
C ARG A 289 61.12 -58.85 84.86
N ALA A 290 60.51 -60.03 84.89
CA ALA A 290 59.38 -60.49 84.07
C ALA A 290 58.02 -60.44 84.80
N GLY A 291 56.91 -60.43 84.04
CA GLY A 291 55.66 -61.10 84.44
C GLY A 291 54.31 -60.44 84.10
N ILE A 292 53.45 -61.24 83.43
CA ILE A 292 51.97 -61.32 83.44
C ILE A 292 51.20 -60.70 82.26
N THR A 293 50.59 -61.61 81.49
CA THR A 293 49.76 -61.45 80.30
C THR A 293 48.27 -61.60 80.62
N SER A 294 47.48 -60.55 80.42
CA SER A 294 46.02 -60.67 80.16
C SER A 294 45.36 -59.46 79.48
N ASN A 295 46.11 -58.39 79.17
CA ASN A 295 45.62 -57.28 78.36
C ASN A 295 46.37 -57.11 77.02
N GLU A 296 47.23 -58.05 76.63
CA GLU A 296 48.10 -57.85 75.46
C GLU A 296 47.36 -57.60 74.15
N ALA A 297 46.19 -58.19 73.93
CA ALA A 297 45.45 -57.99 72.67
C ALA A 297 44.81 -56.59 72.58
N LEU A 298 44.20 -56.13 73.68
CA LEU A 298 43.64 -54.78 73.79
C LEU A 298 44.75 -53.72 73.85
N GLU A 299 45.84 -53.99 74.57
CA GLU A 299 47.01 -53.12 74.56
C GLU A 299 47.68 -53.08 73.19
N LYS A 300 47.76 -54.19 72.44
CA LYS A 300 48.27 -54.17 71.06
C LYS A 300 47.35 -53.37 70.13
N GLN A 301 46.03 -53.43 70.33
CA GLN A 301 45.06 -52.62 69.57
C GLN A 301 45.09 -51.13 69.97
N ILE A 302 45.24 -50.82 71.26
CA ILE A 302 45.39 -49.45 71.75
C ILE A 302 46.72 -48.88 71.27
N ARG A 303 47.82 -49.63 71.36
CA ARG A 303 49.14 -49.22 70.83
C ARG A 303 49.12 -49.05 69.32
N SER A 304 48.41 -49.89 68.57
CA SER A 304 48.29 -49.70 67.12
C SER A 304 47.44 -48.48 66.76
N LEU A 305 46.38 -48.21 67.51
CA LEU A 305 45.60 -46.97 67.38
C LEU A 305 46.41 -45.73 67.79
N GLU A 306 47.17 -45.79 68.87
CA GLU A 306 48.08 -44.74 69.33
C GLU A 306 49.20 -44.48 68.31
N GLU A 307 49.75 -45.52 67.68
CA GLU A 307 50.70 -45.39 66.57
C GLU A 307 50.05 -44.72 65.36
N ILE A 308 48.83 -45.11 64.99
CA ILE A 308 48.09 -44.48 63.88
C ILE A 308 47.81 -43.01 64.21
N PHE A 309 47.34 -42.70 65.41
CA PHE A 309 47.11 -41.32 65.84
C PHE A 309 48.41 -40.53 65.97
N GLY A 310 49.53 -41.16 66.34
CA GLY A 310 50.87 -40.57 66.33
C GLY A 310 51.31 -40.22 64.90
N ARG A 311 51.17 -41.15 63.95
CA ARG A 311 51.45 -40.89 62.52
C ARG A 311 50.57 -39.78 61.94
N ILE A 312 49.29 -39.73 62.31
CA ILE A 312 48.38 -38.65 61.89
C ILE A 312 48.76 -37.31 62.56
N LYS A 313 49.15 -37.33 63.84
CA LYS A 313 49.63 -36.15 64.56
C LYS A 313 50.89 -35.56 63.93
N ASP A 314 51.84 -36.42 63.57
CA ASP A 314 53.11 -36.04 62.96
C ASP A 314 52.92 -35.57 61.51
N SER A 315 52.08 -36.26 60.72
CA SER A 315 51.78 -35.85 59.33
C SER A 315 50.97 -34.56 59.23
N LEU A 316 50.11 -34.26 60.21
CA LEU A 316 49.33 -33.02 60.27
C LEU A 316 50.02 -31.91 61.09
N LEU A 317 51.20 -32.18 61.67
CA LEU A 317 51.99 -31.25 62.49
C LEU A 317 51.19 -30.64 63.65
N VAL A 318 50.50 -31.49 64.43
CA VAL A 318 49.60 -31.05 65.51
C VAL A 318 50.21 -31.37 66.88
N HIS A 319 50.11 -30.45 67.85
CA HIS A 319 50.78 -30.63 69.16
C HIS A 319 49.99 -31.53 70.12
N SER A 320 48.65 -31.58 69.99
CA SER A 320 47.76 -32.37 70.85
C SER A 320 46.62 -33.06 70.08
N TYR A 321 46.15 -34.22 70.55
CA TYR A 321 45.04 -34.95 69.92
C TYR A 321 43.71 -34.17 69.92
N ARG A 322 43.53 -33.23 70.85
CA ARG A 322 42.35 -32.37 70.93
C ARG A 322 42.32 -31.34 69.80
N GLU A 323 43.48 -30.82 69.40
CA GLU A 323 43.61 -29.91 68.26
C GLU A 323 43.34 -30.63 66.92
N LEU A 324 43.70 -31.92 66.83
CA LEU A 324 43.41 -32.76 65.67
C LEU A 324 41.90 -32.93 65.44
N LEU A 325 41.13 -33.19 66.51
CA LEU A 325 39.67 -33.26 66.43
C LEU A 325 39.04 -31.93 66.01
N LEU A 326 39.51 -30.81 66.57
CA LEU A 326 39.03 -29.47 66.18
C LEU A 326 39.31 -29.16 64.71
N ARG A 327 40.49 -29.50 64.19
CA ARG A 327 40.81 -29.31 62.76
C ARG A 327 39.96 -30.20 61.85
N LEU A 328 39.68 -31.44 62.26
CA LEU A 328 38.80 -32.34 61.50
C LEU A 328 37.35 -31.83 61.49
N GLU A 329 36.85 -31.29 62.61
CA GLU A 329 35.55 -30.63 62.66
C GLU A 329 35.49 -29.37 61.79
N GLU A 330 36.55 -28.55 61.81
CA GLU A 330 36.68 -27.37 60.94
C GLU A 330 36.67 -27.78 59.46
N GLN A 331 37.41 -28.83 59.10
CA GLN A 331 37.43 -29.38 57.74
C GLN A 331 36.06 -29.94 57.32
N MET A 332 35.34 -30.60 58.23
CA MET A 332 33.95 -31.04 57.98
C MET A 332 33.00 -29.86 57.75
N LYS A 333 33.12 -28.79 58.54
CA LYS A 333 32.35 -27.54 58.35
C LYS A 333 32.70 -26.83 57.04
N GLN A 334 33.96 -26.83 56.63
CA GLN A 334 34.38 -26.29 55.34
C GLN A 334 33.86 -27.13 54.18
N ARG A 335 33.95 -28.46 54.28
CA ARG A 335 33.43 -29.39 53.27
C ARG A 335 31.93 -29.26 53.08
N THR A 336 31.16 -29.14 54.15
CA THR A 336 29.70 -28.94 54.09
C THR A 336 29.34 -27.60 53.43
N ARG A 337 30.03 -26.50 53.80
CA ARG A 337 29.87 -25.20 53.13
C ARG A 337 30.18 -25.27 51.63
N LEU A 338 31.27 -25.93 51.24
CA LEU A 338 31.66 -26.11 49.83
C LEU A 338 30.64 -26.96 49.07
N LEU A 339 30.09 -28.01 49.70
CA LEU A 339 29.02 -28.83 49.13
C LEU A 339 27.74 -28.02 48.91
N GLU A 340 27.35 -27.17 49.87
CA GLU A 340 26.21 -26.28 49.69
C GLU A 340 26.42 -25.29 48.56
N GLN A 341 27.61 -24.68 48.47
CA GLN A 341 27.96 -23.76 47.39
C GLN A 341 27.95 -24.47 46.03
N PHE A 342 28.51 -25.68 45.96
CA PHE A 342 28.45 -26.50 44.76
C PHE A 342 27.00 -26.80 44.34
N ASN A 343 26.15 -27.20 45.28
CA ASN A 343 24.74 -27.45 45.01
C ASN A 343 23.98 -26.20 44.54
N ARG A 344 24.30 -25.01 45.06
CA ARG A 344 23.75 -23.74 44.57
C ARG A 344 24.19 -23.47 43.13
N ASN A 345 25.47 -23.63 42.83
CA ASN A 345 25.99 -23.44 41.48
C ASN A 345 25.38 -24.43 40.47
N VAL A 346 25.13 -25.69 40.87
CA VAL A 346 24.45 -26.68 40.01
C VAL A 346 23.01 -26.24 39.71
N LYS A 347 22.26 -25.79 40.73
CA LYS A 347 20.90 -25.26 40.55
C LYS A 347 20.86 -24.02 39.65
N GLU A 348 21.82 -23.11 39.83
CA GLU A 348 21.95 -21.92 38.98
C GLU A 348 22.24 -22.31 37.52
N ARG A 349 23.20 -23.22 37.29
CA ARG A 349 23.51 -23.76 35.97
C ARG A 349 22.28 -24.39 35.31
N ASP A 350 21.52 -25.19 36.05
CA ASP A 350 20.31 -25.85 35.53
C ASP A 350 19.21 -24.83 35.20
N SER A 351 19.06 -23.78 36.01
CA SER A 351 18.13 -22.67 35.72
C SER A 351 18.55 -21.85 34.48
N LEU A 352 19.85 -21.68 34.25
CA LEU A 352 20.36 -21.03 33.04
C LEU A 352 20.14 -21.90 31.80
N LEU A 353 20.33 -23.21 31.94
CA LEU A 353 20.02 -24.18 30.88
C LEU A 353 18.53 -24.19 30.53
N SER A 354 17.64 -24.15 31.52
CA SER A 354 16.20 -24.09 31.26
C SER A 354 15.82 -22.80 30.53
N LYS A 355 16.30 -21.64 30.98
CA LYS A 355 16.10 -20.35 30.32
C LYS A 355 16.65 -20.34 28.89
N LYS A 356 17.82 -20.95 28.67
CA LYS A 356 18.39 -21.10 27.32
C LYS A 356 17.48 -21.95 26.44
N ASN A 357 16.96 -23.06 26.94
CA ASN A 357 16.08 -23.94 26.17
C ASN A 357 14.74 -23.25 25.84
N GLU A 358 14.18 -22.47 26.76
CA GLU A 358 13.01 -21.61 26.51
C GLU A 358 13.29 -20.51 25.48
N ALA A 359 14.47 -19.88 25.55
CA ALA A 359 14.90 -18.90 24.55
C ALA A 359 15.07 -19.53 23.15
N LEU A 360 15.60 -20.75 23.08
CA LEU A 360 15.74 -21.48 21.82
C LEU A 360 14.38 -21.92 21.24
N SER A 361 13.45 -22.37 22.08
CA SER A 361 12.11 -22.73 21.60
C SER A 361 11.32 -21.50 21.13
N THR A 362 11.43 -20.38 21.83
CA THR A 362 10.83 -19.11 21.39
C THR A 362 11.45 -18.60 20.08
N LEU A 363 12.77 -18.70 19.92
CA LEU A 363 13.46 -18.36 18.67
C LEU A 363 12.97 -19.21 17.48
N SER A 364 12.89 -20.53 17.64
CA SER A 364 12.36 -21.43 16.60
C SER A 364 10.92 -21.07 16.23
N ASN A 365 10.07 -20.74 17.21
CA ASN A 365 8.71 -20.29 16.93
C ASN A 365 8.68 -18.97 16.13
N PHE A 366 9.57 -18.03 16.43
CA PHE A 366 9.70 -16.79 15.65
C PHE A 366 10.20 -17.03 14.23
N GLU A 367 11.20 -17.91 14.04
CA GLU A 367 11.69 -18.27 12.72
C GLU A 367 10.59 -18.86 11.84
N HIS A 368 9.80 -19.79 12.37
CA HIS A 368 8.67 -20.36 11.63
C HIS A 368 7.55 -19.34 11.35
N SER A 369 7.25 -18.44 12.29
CA SER A 369 6.26 -17.38 12.09
C SER A 369 6.72 -16.34 11.07
N LEU A 370 8.02 -16.00 11.05
CA LEU A 370 8.60 -15.05 10.10
C LEU A 370 8.61 -15.63 8.69
N VAL A 371 8.97 -16.89 8.51
CA VAL A 371 8.99 -17.55 7.20
C VAL A 371 7.61 -17.54 6.53
N ALA A 372 6.55 -17.88 7.26
CA ALA A 372 5.18 -17.82 6.73
C ALA A 372 4.77 -16.39 6.29
N SER A 373 5.07 -15.38 7.11
CA SER A 373 4.77 -13.99 6.77
C SER A 373 5.60 -13.44 5.60
N VAL A 374 6.83 -13.93 5.41
CA VAL A 374 7.73 -13.52 4.33
C VAL A 374 7.31 -14.15 3.01
N GLU A 375 6.82 -15.39 3.01
CA GLU A 375 6.28 -16.04 1.82
C GLU A 375 4.99 -15.36 1.34
N GLU A 376 4.07 -15.03 2.25
CA GLU A 376 2.86 -14.25 1.94
C GLU A 376 3.22 -12.87 1.38
N TYR A 377 4.16 -12.16 2.01
CA TYR A 377 4.65 -10.87 1.53
C TYR A 377 5.29 -10.96 0.14
N ASN A 378 6.07 -12.01 -0.14
CA ASN A 378 6.69 -12.22 -1.44
C ASN A 378 5.65 -12.56 -2.52
N ALA A 379 4.60 -13.32 -2.19
CA ALA A 379 3.49 -13.58 -3.08
C ALA A 379 2.74 -12.29 -3.44
N ASP A 380 2.39 -11.47 -2.44
CA ASP A 380 1.74 -10.17 -2.65
C ASP A 380 2.59 -9.21 -3.48
N LYS A 381 3.90 -9.18 -3.21
CA LYS A 381 4.86 -8.40 -3.99
C LYS A 381 4.86 -8.82 -5.46
N ASN A 382 4.84 -10.12 -5.75
CA ASN A 382 4.82 -10.63 -7.12
C ASN A 382 3.51 -10.27 -7.83
N ILE A 383 2.36 -10.41 -7.15
CA ILE A 383 1.04 -10.00 -7.68
C ILE A 383 1.04 -8.50 -8.02
N LEU A 384 1.56 -7.65 -7.14
CA LEU A 384 1.64 -6.21 -7.39
C LEU A 384 2.56 -5.87 -8.57
N LEU A 385 3.68 -6.59 -8.73
CA LEU A 385 4.58 -6.40 -9.88
C LEU A 385 3.90 -6.79 -11.19
N GLU A 386 3.10 -7.86 -11.22
CA GLU A 386 2.32 -8.25 -12.39
C GLU A 386 1.26 -7.20 -12.74
N GLN A 387 0.56 -6.66 -11.74
CA GLN A 387 -0.43 -5.60 -11.95
C GLN A 387 0.22 -4.33 -12.52
N ILE A 388 1.39 -3.94 -12.03
CA ILE A 388 2.16 -2.81 -12.56
C ILE A 388 2.56 -3.08 -14.02
N ALA A 389 3.00 -4.30 -14.34
CA ALA A 389 3.36 -4.68 -15.71
C ALA A 389 2.16 -4.61 -16.67
N MET A 390 0.97 -5.08 -16.23
CA MET A 390 -0.26 -4.97 -17.03
C MET A 390 -0.67 -3.50 -17.25
N GLN A 391 -0.62 -2.66 -16.22
CA GLN A 391 -0.94 -1.24 -16.37
C GLN A 391 0.01 -0.53 -17.33
N ARG A 392 1.32 -0.83 -17.28
CA ARG A 392 2.31 -0.31 -18.24
C ARG A 392 2.01 -0.72 -19.68
N LYS A 393 1.57 -1.96 -19.91
CA LYS A 393 1.13 -2.42 -21.25
C LYS A 393 -0.07 -1.61 -21.74
N HIS A 394 -1.09 -1.41 -20.90
CA HIS A 394 -2.24 -0.60 -21.27
C HIS A 394 -1.91 0.87 -21.54
N GLU A 395 -0.97 1.45 -20.79
CA GLU A 395 -0.48 2.80 -21.08
C GLU A 395 0.22 2.88 -22.45
N LEU A 396 1.03 1.88 -22.79
CA LEU A 396 1.70 1.80 -24.09
C LEU A 396 0.69 1.66 -25.24
N GLU A 397 -0.28 0.77 -25.10
CA GLU A 397 -1.38 0.58 -26.07
C GLU A 397 -2.15 1.89 -26.28
N ARG A 398 -2.51 2.60 -25.21
CA ARG A 398 -3.19 3.90 -25.31
C ARG A 398 -2.33 4.97 -25.98
N LYS A 399 -1.02 4.98 -25.74
CA LYS A 399 -0.09 5.89 -26.41
C LYS A 399 0.00 5.57 -27.91
N ASN A 400 0.04 4.29 -28.28
CA ASN A 400 0.06 3.86 -29.68
C ASN A 400 -1.26 4.23 -30.39
N LEU A 401 -2.42 3.94 -29.79
CA LEU A 401 -3.72 4.35 -30.31
C LEU A 401 -3.84 5.88 -30.50
N LYS A 402 -3.22 6.68 -29.62
CA LYS A 402 -3.16 8.14 -29.78
C LYS A 402 -2.30 8.55 -30.97
N LYS A 403 -1.17 7.87 -31.21
CA LYS A 403 -0.32 8.11 -32.39
C LYS A 403 -1.05 7.76 -33.68
N GLU A 404 -1.63 6.56 -33.75
CA GLU A 404 -2.43 6.11 -34.91
C GLU A 404 -3.59 7.07 -35.21
N ARG A 405 -4.34 7.51 -34.19
CA ARG A 405 -5.39 8.51 -34.37
C ARG A 405 -4.84 9.87 -34.80
N GLY A 406 -3.67 10.26 -34.30
CA GLY A 406 -2.97 11.49 -34.71
C GLY A 406 -2.56 11.45 -36.18
N GLU A 407 -2.00 10.33 -36.63
CA GLU A 407 -1.63 10.08 -38.03
C GLU A 407 -2.86 10.13 -38.95
N LEU A 408 -3.94 9.41 -38.61
CA LEU A 408 -5.19 9.46 -39.37
C LEU A 408 -5.78 10.88 -39.47
N LEU A 409 -5.73 11.67 -38.40
CA LEU A 409 -6.20 13.05 -38.42
C LEU A 409 -5.30 13.95 -39.28
N MET A 410 -3.99 13.70 -39.30
CA MET A 410 -3.06 14.39 -40.21
C MET A 410 -3.36 14.05 -41.67
N ASP A 411 -3.60 12.78 -41.98
CA ASP A 411 -3.96 12.33 -43.33
C ASP A 411 -5.28 12.93 -43.81
N VAL A 412 -6.32 12.92 -42.97
CA VAL A 412 -7.61 13.56 -43.28
C VAL A 412 -7.42 15.05 -43.54
N ARG A 413 -6.61 15.72 -42.72
CA ARG A 413 -6.31 17.13 -42.89
C ARG A 413 -5.55 17.40 -44.20
N ALA A 414 -4.54 16.61 -44.51
CA ALA A 414 -3.78 16.73 -45.75
C ALA A 414 -4.68 16.50 -46.98
N ALA A 415 -5.57 15.50 -46.93
CA ALA A 415 -6.56 15.25 -47.98
C ALA A 415 -7.52 16.43 -48.15
N LEU A 416 -8.03 17.01 -47.07
CA LEU A 416 -8.89 18.20 -47.14
C LEU A 416 -8.14 19.42 -47.70
N GLN A 417 -6.89 19.62 -47.31
CA GLN A 417 -6.05 20.69 -47.87
C GLN A 417 -5.81 20.49 -49.37
N ASN A 418 -5.54 19.27 -49.81
CA ASN A 418 -5.42 18.91 -51.22
C ASN A 418 -6.72 19.18 -51.99
N MET A 419 -7.88 18.83 -51.41
CA MET A 419 -9.19 19.14 -52.01
C MET A 419 -9.42 20.65 -52.11
N VAL A 420 -9.08 21.44 -51.09
CA VAL A 420 -9.18 22.91 -51.15
C VAL A 420 -8.28 23.47 -52.25
N ALA A 421 -7.05 22.96 -52.38
CA ALA A 421 -6.10 23.36 -53.43
C ALA A 421 -6.62 23.08 -54.84
N MET A 422 -7.20 21.90 -55.06
CA MET A 422 -7.85 21.55 -56.34
C MET A 422 -9.06 22.45 -56.65
N LEU A 423 -9.73 22.96 -55.61
CA LEU A 423 -10.92 23.81 -55.71
C LEU A 423 -10.61 25.32 -55.71
N VAL A 424 -9.33 25.72 -55.84
CA VAL A 424 -8.91 27.14 -55.88
C VAL A 424 -9.54 27.90 -57.04
N CYS A 425 -9.79 27.25 -58.17
CA CYS A 425 -10.39 27.88 -59.35
C CYS A 425 -11.90 28.16 -59.23
N VAL A 426 -12.56 27.68 -58.16
CA VAL A 426 -14.00 27.89 -57.94
C VAL A 426 -14.23 29.26 -57.30
N LYS A 427 -14.17 30.33 -58.11
CA LYS A 427 -14.58 31.67 -57.69
C LYS A 427 -16.10 31.81 -57.82
N ARG A 428 -16.75 32.36 -56.78
CA ARG A 428 -18.18 32.64 -56.77
C ARG A 428 -18.51 33.71 -57.82
N GLY A 429 -19.41 33.41 -58.74
CA GLY A 429 -20.20 34.44 -59.42
C GLY A 429 -21.10 35.13 -58.39
N ASN A 430 -20.66 36.24 -57.81
CA ASN A 430 -21.55 37.10 -57.03
C ASN A 430 -22.63 37.59 -57.98
N ARG A 431 -23.87 37.11 -57.82
CA ARG A 431 -25.05 37.71 -58.45
C ARG A 431 -25.28 39.09 -57.83
N ILE A 432 -24.56 40.09 -58.32
CA ILE A 432 -24.87 41.49 -58.14
C ILE A 432 -25.92 41.83 -59.20
N ALA A 433 -27.02 42.44 -58.77
CA ALA A 433 -28.09 42.90 -59.64
C ALA A 433 -27.56 43.79 -60.77
N ALA A 434 -28.02 43.51 -61.98
CA ALA A 434 -27.63 44.21 -63.20
C ALA A 434 -27.84 45.74 -63.08
N LYS A 435 -26.74 46.49 -63.21
CA LYS A 435 -26.73 47.84 -63.79
C LYS A 435 -25.85 47.80 -65.05
N LYS A 436 -26.30 48.54 -66.06
CA LYS A 436 -25.88 48.56 -67.47
C LYS A 436 -24.36 48.69 -67.70
N PRO A 437 -23.85 48.24 -68.87
CA PRO A 437 -22.43 48.15 -69.14
C PRO A 437 -21.87 49.48 -69.65
N THR A 438 -20.59 49.71 -69.39
CA THR A 438 -19.74 50.56 -70.22
C THR A 438 -18.43 49.82 -70.39
N GLU A 439 -18.06 49.64 -71.65
CA GLU A 439 -16.90 48.91 -72.12
C GLU A 439 -15.62 49.71 -71.79
N GLU A 440 -14.58 49.03 -71.33
CA GLU A 440 -13.38 48.72 -72.14
C GLU A 440 -12.27 48.15 -71.23
N SER A 441 -12.00 46.87 -71.48
CA SER A 441 -10.73 46.14 -71.39
C SER A 441 -9.61 46.64 -70.46
N GLU A 442 -9.25 45.80 -69.48
CA GLU A 442 -7.86 45.39 -69.27
C GLU A 442 -7.79 43.90 -68.91
N LYS A 443 -7.04 43.15 -69.72
CA LYS A 443 -6.70 41.74 -69.52
C LYS A 443 -5.71 41.64 -68.36
N GLN A 444 -6.20 41.43 -67.14
CA GLN A 444 -5.38 40.85 -66.08
C GLN A 444 -5.65 39.35 -66.03
N PHE A 445 -4.61 38.57 -66.35
CA PHE A 445 -4.54 37.18 -65.98
C PHE A 445 -4.64 37.12 -64.44
N ASP A 446 -5.82 36.73 -63.96
CA ASP A 446 -6.07 36.43 -62.55
C ASP A 446 -5.23 35.20 -62.16
N VAL A 447 -3.98 35.43 -61.74
CA VAL A 447 -3.23 34.44 -60.97
C VAL A 447 -4.07 34.13 -59.73
N PRO A 448 -4.42 32.86 -59.45
CA PRO A 448 -5.23 32.55 -58.29
C PRO A 448 -4.46 32.93 -57.01
N VAL A 449 -4.88 33.99 -56.34
CA VAL A 449 -4.41 34.31 -55.00
C VAL A 449 -4.85 33.16 -54.10
N ILE A 450 -3.86 32.39 -53.63
CA ILE A 450 -4.06 31.29 -52.68
C ILE A 450 -4.69 31.90 -51.42
N GLU A 451 -5.98 31.62 -51.19
CA GLU A 451 -6.67 31.97 -49.95
C GLU A 451 -5.87 31.44 -48.76
N LYS A 452 -5.69 32.27 -47.72
CA LYS A 452 -4.93 31.92 -46.52
C LYS A 452 -5.37 30.55 -46.00
N MET A 453 -4.44 29.61 -46.02
CA MET A 453 -4.68 28.19 -45.78
C MET A 453 -5.08 27.97 -44.32
N GLU A 454 -6.36 27.69 -44.07
CA GLU A 454 -6.90 27.48 -42.72
C GLU A 454 -6.29 26.22 -42.09
N VAL A 455 -5.90 26.34 -40.81
CA VAL A 455 -5.20 25.29 -40.04
C VAL A 455 -6.20 24.33 -39.37
N GLU A 456 -7.48 24.69 -39.31
CA GLU A 456 -8.48 23.93 -38.57
C GLU A 456 -9.26 22.97 -39.48
N GLY A 457 -9.27 21.67 -39.13
CA GLY A 457 -9.85 20.61 -39.97
C GLY A 457 -11.34 20.77 -40.27
N LEU A 458 -12.12 21.30 -39.31
CA LEU A 458 -13.56 21.57 -39.50
C LEU A 458 -13.81 22.77 -40.41
N ALA A 459 -12.97 23.81 -40.30
CA ALA A 459 -13.02 24.97 -41.17
C ALA A 459 -12.69 24.57 -42.62
N LEU A 460 -11.63 23.77 -42.81
CA LEU A 460 -11.27 23.17 -44.10
C LEU A 460 -12.43 22.35 -44.69
N LEU A 461 -13.05 21.47 -43.90
CA LEU A 461 -14.19 20.66 -44.36
C LEU A 461 -15.38 21.54 -44.79
N SER A 462 -15.69 22.59 -44.03
CA SER A 462 -16.75 23.53 -44.36
C SER A 462 -16.47 24.29 -45.67
N THR A 463 -15.20 24.66 -45.89
CA THR A 463 -14.74 25.33 -47.10
C THR A 463 -14.80 24.40 -48.31
N VAL A 464 -14.35 23.13 -48.18
CA VAL A 464 -14.49 22.10 -49.24
C VAL A 464 -15.97 21.86 -49.55
N SER A 465 -16.81 21.60 -48.55
CA SER A 465 -18.23 21.33 -48.74
C SER A 465 -18.94 22.49 -49.44
N ARG A 466 -18.61 23.73 -49.07
CA ARG A 466 -19.15 24.93 -49.71
C ARG A 466 -18.69 25.07 -51.16
N LYS A 467 -17.41 24.83 -51.48
CA LYS A 467 -16.87 24.95 -52.85
C LYS A 467 -17.36 23.82 -53.75
N VAL A 468 -17.44 22.60 -53.24
CA VAL A 468 -18.05 21.45 -53.93
C VAL A 468 -19.53 21.70 -54.19
N GLY A 469 -20.28 22.20 -53.20
CA GLY A 469 -21.69 22.58 -53.37
C GLY A 469 -21.89 23.68 -54.43
N ALA A 470 -20.96 24.64 -54.52
CA ALA A 470 -20.96 25.65 -55.58
C ALA A 470 -20.69 25.04 -56.97
N LEU A 471 -19.74 24.09 -57.09
CA LEU A 471 -19.51 23.35 -58.33
C LEU A 471 -20.75 22.56 -58.77
N PHE A 472 -21.36 21.82 -57.85
CA PHE A 472 -22.62 21.09 -58.12
C PHE A 472 -23.74 22.02 -58.56
N GLY A 473 -23.83 23.22 -57.98
CA GLY A 473 -24.83 24.23 -58.36
C GLY A 473 -24.52 24.97 -59.67
N MET A 474 -23.25 25.03 -60.08
CA MET A 474 -22.84 25.59 -61.38
C MET A 474 -22.96 24.59 -62.51
N SER A 475 -22.89 23.30 -62.20
CA SER A 475 -23.05 22.22 -63.16
C SER A 475 -24.52 21.86 -63.35
N ASN A 476 -25.21 22.53 -64.28
CA ASN A 476 -26.45 22.01 -64.85
C ASN A 476 -26.12 20.83 -65.79
N PHE A 477 -25.54 19.73 -65.26
CA PHE A 477 -25.45 18.49 -66.02
C PHE A 477 -26.79 17.76 -65.91
N GLU A 478 -27.57 17.76 -67.00
CA GLU A 478 -28.53 16.69 -67.21
C GLU A 478 -27.71 15.41 -67.41
N PHE A 479 -27.78 14.51 -66.42
CA PHE A 479 -27.17 13.20 -66.54
C PHE A 479 -28.06 12.34 -67.44
N ASP A 480 -27.58 12.05 -68.66
CA ASP A 480 -28.08 10.89 -69.40
C ASP A 480 -27.85 9.64 -68.55
N LYS A 481 -28.84 8.73 -68.51
CA LYS A 481 -28.81 7.51 -67.69
C LYS A 481 -27.50 6.72 -67.88
N ASP A 482 -27.00 6.67 -69.11
CA ASP A 482 -25.75 5.97 -69.46
C ASP A 482 -24.50 6.62 -68.87
N ARG A 483 -24.49 7.96 -68.71
CA ARG A 483 -23.38 8.67 -68.07
C ARG A 483 -23.43 8.53 -66.55
N GLU A 484 -24.63 8.46 -65.99
CA GLU A 484 -24.81 8.20 -64.56
C GLU A 484 -24.39 6.77 -64.19
N GLU A 485 -24.72 5.78 -65.02
CA GLU A 485 -24.25 4.40 -64.85
C GLU A 485 -22.73 4.29 -65.00
N LYS A 486 -22.13 4.92 -66.03
CA LYS A 486 -20.66 4.98 -66.15
C LYS A 486 -19.99 5.69 -64.98
N ALA A 487 -20.60 6.75 -64.45
CA ALA A 487 -20.06 7.44 -63.27
C ALA A 487 -20.19 6.58 -62.01
N LYS A 488 -21.29 5.84 -61.85
CA LYS A 488 -21.48 4.86 -60.77
C LYS A 488 -20.47 3.71 -60.87
N ASP A 489 -20.22 3.19 -62.07
CA ASP A 489 -19.23 2.15 -62.32
C ASP A 489 -17.82 2.66 -62.04
N LEU A 490 -17.46 3.86 -62.49
CA LEU A 490 -16.16 4.47 -62.21
C LEU A 490 -15.97 4.72 -60.70
N TYR A 491 -17.02 5.20 -60.01
CA TYR A 491 -16.97 5.38 -58.57
C TYR A 491 -16.89 4.06 -57.81
N GLN A 492 -17.65 3.04 -58.23
CA GLN A 492 -17.55 1.70 -57.67
C GLN A 492 -16.16 1.09 -57.91
N THR A 493 -15.58 1.31 -59.09
CA THR A 493 -14.22 0.86 -59.43
C THR A 493 -13.17 1.60 -58.61
N TYR A 494 -13.34 2.90 -58.38
CA TYR A 494 -12.47 3.67 -57.50
C TYR A 494 -12.59 3.21 -56.05
N VAL A 495 -13.81 2.98 -55.54
CA VAL A 495 -14.06 2.51 -54.19
C VAL A 495 -13.56 1.08 -53.98
N SER A 496 -13.71 0.20 -54.97
CA SER A 496 -13.16 -1.16 -54.93
C SER A 496 -11.64 -1.13 -54.96
N ASN A 497 -11.01 -0.29 -55.78
CA ASN A 497 -9.56 -0.09 -55.81
C ASN A 497 -9.02 0.56 -54.51
N TYR A 498 -9.76 1.48 -53.90
CA TYR A 498 -9.39 2.09 -52.62
C TYR A 498 -9.54 1.09 -51.46
N ARG A 499 -10.61 0.28 -51.47
CA ARG A 499 -10.82 -0.78 -50.46
C ARG A 499 -9.85 -1.94 -50.63
N SER A 500 -9.46 -2.30 -51.86
CA SER A 500 -8.42 -3.29 -52.11
C SER A 500 -7.06 -2.74 -51.65
N THR A 501 -6.69 -1.51 -51.99
CA THR A 501 -5.44 -0.91 -51.50
C THR A 501 -5.40 -0.75 -49.98
N ILE A 502 -6.51 -0.53 -49.27
CA ILE A 502 -6.52 -0.55 -47.80
C ILE A 502 -6.39 -1.97 -47.24
N LYS A 503 -7.04 -2.96 -47.84
CA LYS A 503 -7.00 -4.35 -47.36
C LYS A 503 -5.69 -5.08 -47.70
N PHE A 504 -5.03 -4.69 -48.79
CA PHE A 504 -3.83 -5.34 -49.31
C PHE A 504 -2.59 -4.45 -49.25
N LYS A 505 -2.60 -3.31 -48.54
CA LYS A 505 -1.39 -2.48 -48.38
C LYS A 505 -0.28 -3.15 -47.57
N ASP A 506 -0.62 -4.13 -46.73
CA ASP A 506 0.33 -4.95 -45.96
C ASP A 506 0.55 -6.35 -46.56
N ALA A 507 -0.12 -6.68 -47.66
CA ALA A 507 0.21 -7.84 -48.46
C ALA A 507 0.94 -7.31 -49.69
N GLU A 508 2.27 -7.40 -49.66
CA GLU A 508 3.07 -7.29 -50.88
C GLU A 508 2.32 -8.03 -52.00
N VAL A 509 2.04 -7.31 -53.08
CA VAL A 509 1.51 -7.89 -54.29
C VAL A 509 2.53 -8.95 -54.68
N GLU A 510 2.27 -10.22 -54.37
CA GLU A 510 2.94 -11.31 -55.07
C GLU A 510 2.62 -11.05 -56.55
N PRO A 511 3.63 -10.67 -57.36
CA PRO A 511 3.40 -10.68 -58.79
C PRO A 511 3.05 -12.12 -59.11
N THR A 512 1.95 -12.31 -59.85
CA THR A 512 1.70 -13.57 -60.54
C THR A 512 2.79 -13.72 -61.61
N GLY A 513 3.97 -14.10 -61.14
CA GLY A 513 5.19 -14.33 -61.87
C GLY A 513 5.80 -15.53 -61.21
N LEU A 514 6.01 -16.57 -62.00
CA LEU A 514 6.69 -17.78 -61.58
C LEU A 514 8.14 -17.40 -61.22
N ILE A 515 8.37 -16.96 -59.98
CA ILE A 515 9.71 -16.73 -59.46
C ILE A 515 10.05 -17.95 -58.61
N VAL A 516 10.87 -18.81 -59.21
CA VAL A 516 11.61 -19.84 -58.48
C VAL A 516 12.65 -19.10 -57.66
N GLU A 517 12.30 -18.67 -56.46
CA GLU A 517 13.29 -18.15 -55.50
C GLU A 517 13.97 -19.34 -54.84
N HIS A 518 15.22 -19.56 -55.20
CA HIS A 518 16.15 -20.31 -54.37
C HIS A 518 16.40 -19.49 -53.11
N GLU A 519 15.68 -19.77 -52.03
CA GLU A 519 16.09 -19.34 -50.70
C GLU A 519 17.51 -19.86 -50.46
N ALA A 520 18.47 -18.95 -50.32
CA ALA A 520 19.79 -19.27 -49.82
C ALA A 520 19.65 -19.63 -48.34
N ILE A 521 19.33 -20.91 -48.09
CA ILE A 521 19.39 -21.52 -46.76
C ILE A 521 20.86 -21.45 -46.35
N ASP A 522 21.17 -20.66 -45.33
CA ASP A 522 22.48 -20.67 -44.69
C ASP A 522 22.74 -22.08 -44.13
N PRO A 523 23.66 -22.87 -44.74
CA PRO A 523 23.87 -24.27 -44.39
C PRO A 523 24.50 -24.45 -43.00
N SER A 524 24.88 -23.34 -42.34
CA SER A 524 25.44 -23.36 -40.99
C SER A 524 24.38 -23.39 -39.89
N VAL A 525 23.12 -23.02 -40.20
CA VAL A 525 22.04 -22.94 -39.22
C VAL A 525 21.12 -24.15 -39.40
N PRO A 526 21.13 -25.12 -38.46
CA PRO A 526 20.33 -26.32 -38.59
C PRO A 526 18.84 -25.96 -38.57
N THR A 527 18.12 -26.36 -39.61
CA THR A 527 16.68 -26.12 -39.69
C THR A 527 15.94 -26.90 -38.61
N ARG A 528 14.75 -26.44 -38.22
CA ARG A 528 13.92 -27.09 -37.20
C ARG A 528 13.69 -28.59 -37.46
N ALA A 529 13.63 -28.99 -38.72
CA ALA A 529 13.50 -30.38 -39.13
C ALA A 529 14.78 -31.20 -38.81
N GLU A 530 15.96 -30.64 -39.10
CA GLU A 530 17.25 -31.25 -38.76
C GLU A 530 17.50 -31.31 -37.26
N ILE A 531 17.10 -30.28 -36.50
CA ILE A 531 17.17 -30.29 -35.03
C ILE A 531 16.30 -31.41 -34.47
N LYS A 532 15.08 -31.58 -35.00
CA LYS A 532 14.20 -32.68 -34.60
C LYS A 532 14.74 -34.04 -35.02
N LEU A 533 15.39 -34.14 -36.17
CA LEU A 533 16.00 -35.37 -36.65
C LEU A 533 17.22 -35.77 -35.81
N LYS A 534 18.10 -34.82 -35.47
CA LYS A 534 19.24 -35.01 -34.57
C LYS A 534 18.80 -35.35 -33.14
N SER A 535 17.75 -34.68 -32.64
CA SER A 535 17.15 -35.01 -31.34
C SER A 535 16.59 -36.43 -31.33
N LYS A 536 15.90 -36.85 -32.40
CA LYS A 536 15.40 -38.21 -32.54
C LYS A 536 16.53 -39.24 -32.63
N GLN A 537 17.58 -38.96 -33.41
CA GLN A 537 18.75 -39.83 -33.54
C GLN A 537 19.55 -39.95 -32.24
N ALA A 538 19.66 -38.89 -31.44
CA ALA A 538 20.29 -38.92 -30.13
C ALA A 538 19.50 -39.84 -29.17
N VAL A 539 18.16 -39.72 -29.15
CA VAL A 539 17.30 -40.59 -28.35
C VAL A 539 17.38 -42.04 -28.81
N GLU A 540 17.38 -42.29 -30.14
CA GLU A 540 17.54 -43.63 -30.70
C GLU A 540 18.93 -44.23 -30.45
N ALA A 541 20.00 -43.42 -30.41
CA ALA A 541 21.34 -43.87 -30.07
C ALA A 541 21.48 -44.23 -28.58
N TYR A 542 20.85 -43.46 -27.70
CA TYR A 542 20.76 -43.79 -26.27
C TYR A 542 19.95 -45.08 -26.03
N LEU A 543 18.89 -45.31 -26.80
CA LEU A 543 18.08 -46.54 -26.72
C LEU A 543 18.73 -47.78 -27.37
N ARG A 544 19.82 -47.64 -28.12
CA ARG A 544 20.59 -48.77 -28.69
C ARG A 544 21.82 -49.15 -27.87
N LEU A 545 22.10 -48.41 -26.80
CA LEU A 545 23.19 -48.68 -25.85
C LEU A 545 22.71 -49.40 -24.58
N GLU A 546 21.40 -49.60 -24.43
CA GLU A 546 20.77 -50.69 -23.67
C GLU A 546 20.53 -51.88 -24.58
#